data_AF-A0A1D3L5A7-F1
#
_entry.id   AF-A0A1D3L5A7-F1
#
_cell.length_a   1.000
_cell.length_b   1.000
_cell.length_c   1.000
_cell.angle_alpha   90.00
_cell.angle_beta   90.00
_cell.angle_gamma   90.00
#
_symmetry.space_group_name_H-M   'P 1'
#
loop_
_entity.id
_entity.type
_entity.pdbx_description
1 polymer ?
#
loop_
_entity_poly.entity_id
_entity_poly.type
_entity_poly.pdbx_seq_one_letter_code
_entity_poly.pdbx_strand_id
1 'polypeptide(L)'
;MAMVMEVKNMSFFSAEPTVDVAGKVLDEFGDVDGLKEVIEGILALEDSEVYEKLVHMGNPIDSSVDKGYAAKSDDYSDLAIFAGKYLSKFPLSIPLAPLIDIKHFWVIYTFIGDLYSIRTNHNIYQEDLYKVENGEMATRIILLLEDFDSDIETPNPSAEFFKRLGKVKWQNKQVKRLYNHIHEINFMLIHNKWKGTERVSTTFLVTEESFILLLSGCSAVMCGRDKINSFDVITANKTYLKLINTDISRLM
;
A
#
# COMPACT_ATOMS: atom_id res chain seq x y z
N MET A 1 38.58 -26.58 -29.02
CA MET A 1 37.39 -27.23 -28.45
C MET A 1 36.98 -26.41 -27.23
N ALA A 2 36.23 -25.33 -27.47
CA ALA A 2 35.80 -24.39 -26.44
C ALA A 2 34.36 -24.75 -26.05
N MET A 3 34.19 -25.05 -24.77
CA MET A 3 32.92 -25.39 -24.15
C MET A 3 32.07 -24.12 -24.06
N VAL A 4 31.04 -24.02 -24.89
CA VAL A 4 30.04 -22.97 -24.79
C VAL A 4 29.17 -23.33 -23.58
N MET A 5 29.32 -22.59 -22.48
CA MET A 5 28.35 -22.61 -21.40
C MET A 5 27.04 -22.03 -21.93
N GLU A 6 26.01 -22.87 -22.02
CA GLU A 6 24.64 -22.41 -22.16
C GLU A 6 24.30 -21.51 -20.99
N VAL A 7 24.26 -20.20 -21.25
CA VAL A 7 23.56 -19.25 -20.40
C VAL A 7 22.09 -19.64 -20.49
N LYS A 8 21.57 -20.23 -19.41
CA LYS A 8 20.14 -20.43 -19.21
C LYS A 8 19.49 -19.05 -19.28
N ASN A 9 18.91 -18.72 -20.43
CA ASN A 9 18.04 -17.56 -20.60
C ASN A 9 16.91 -17.71 -19.58
N MET A 10 16.96 -16.92 -18.51
CA MET A 10 15.76 -16.58 -17.75
C MET A 10 14.86 -15.82 -18.73
N SER A 11 13.83 -16.48 -19.24
CA SER A 11 12.82 -15.82 -20.06
C SER A 11 12.12 -14.77 -19.21
N PHE A 12 12.49 -13.51 -19.40
CA PHE A 12 11.72 -12.38 -18.90
C PHE A 12 10.35 -12.38 -19.60
N PHE A 13 9.34 -12.82 -18.84
CA PHE A 13 7.89 -12.59 -19.00
C PHE A 13 7.35 -12.61 -20.43
N SER A 14 6.86 -13.78 -20.87
CA SER A 14 5.66 -13.77 -21.72
C SER A 14 4.54 -13.09 -20.92
N ALA A 15 3.83 -12.13 -21.50
CA ALA A 15 2.70 -11.46 -20.86
C ALA A 15 1.59 -12.49 -20.64
N GLU A 16 1.58 -13.11 -19.46
CA GLU A 16 0.54 -14.04 -19.05
C GLU A 16 -0.72 -13.22 -18.71
N PRO A 17 -1.93 -13.64 -19.15
CA PRO A 17 -3.16 -12.99 -18.76
C PRO A 17 -3.31 -12.90 -17.24
N THR A 18 -3.76 -11.76 -16.75
CA THR A 18 -3.91 -11.50 -15.30
C THR A 18 -4.77 -12.56 -14.62
N VAL A 19 -5.83 -13.01 -15.30
CA VAL A 19 -6.74 -14.07 -14.84
C VAL A 19 -6.05 -15.43 -14.69
N ASP A 20 -5.06 -15.75 -15.53
CA ASP A 20 -4.33 -17.03 -15.47
C ASP A 20 -3.36 -17.02 -14.28
N VAL A 21 -2.68 -15.88 -14.06
CA VAL A 21 -1.84 -15.67 -12.87
C VAL A 21 -2.69 -15.78 -11.60
N ALA A 22 -3.85 -15.12 -11.56
CA ALA A 22 -4.80 -15.22 -10.44
C ALA A 22 -5.26 -16.66 -10.19
N GLY A 23 -5.54 -17.44 -11.24
CA GLY A 23 -5.88 -18.85 -11.15
C GLY A 23 -4.77 -19.68 -10.47
N LYS A 24 -3.51 -19.47 -10.86
CA LYS A 24 -2.36 -20.15 -10.23
C LYS A 24 -2.22 -19.81 -8.75
N VAL A 25 -2.49 -18.57 -8.35
CA VAL A 25 -2.46 -18.18 -6.94
C VAL A 25 -3.56 -18.88 -6.15
N LEU A 26 -4.77 -19.00 -6.71
CA LEU A 26 -5.86 -19.76 -6.09
C LEU A 26 -5.57 -21.26 -6.00
N ASP A 27 -4.92 -21.84 -7.01
CA ASP A 27 -4.54 -23.26 -6.97
C ASP A 27 -3.49 -23.54 -5.88
N GLU A 28 -2.55 -22.60 -5.65
CA GLU A 28 -1.50 -22.77 -4.65
C GLU A 28 -1.97 -22.45 -3.22
N PHE A 29 -2.79 -21.41 -3.05
CA PHE A 29 -3.18 -20.85 -1.75
C PHE A 29 -4.69 -20.91 -1.51
N GLY A 30 -5.38 -21.85 -2.16
CA GLY A 30 -6.85 -21.96 -2.12
C GLY A 30 -7.45 -22.25 -0.74
N ASP A 31 -6.62 -22.63 0.23
CA ASP A 31 -6.98 -22.81 1.64
C ASP A 31 -6.92 -21.51 2.47
N VAL A 32 -6.44 -20.41 1.90
CA VAL A 32 -6.37 -19.11 2.58
C VAL A 32 -7.73 -18.42 2.56
N ASP A 33 -8.35 -18.33 3.73
CA ASP A 33 -9.63 -17.65 3.93
C ASP A 33 -9.61 -16.21 3.38
N GLY A 34 -10.61 -15.87 2.57
CA GLY A 34 -10.78 -14.54 1.98
C GLY A 34 -9.90 -14.24 0.77
N LEU A 35 -8.97 -15.13 0.38
CA LEU A 35 -8.11 -14.91 -0.80
C LEU A 35 -8.92 -14.78 -2.10
N LYS A 36 -9.94 -15.61 -2.27
CA LYS A 36 -10.80 -15.56 -3.46
C LYS A 36 -11.46 -14.20 -3.63
N GLU A 37 -12.02 -13.65 -2.55
CA GLU A 37 -12.65 -12.33 -2.54
C GLU A 37 -11.64 -11.22 -2.87
N VAL A 38 -10.43 -11.30 -2.32
CA VAL A 38 -9.34 -10.36 -2.63
C VAL A 38 -8.98 -10.41 -4.11
N ILE A 39 -8.82 -11.61 -4.68
CA ILE A 39 -8.48 -11.78 -6.09
C ILE A 39 -9.60 -11.26 -7.00
N GLU A 40 -10.85 -11.57 -6.69
CA GLU A 40 -12.01 -11.04 -7.43
C GLU A 40 -12.05 -9.50 -7.36
N GLY A 41 -11.77 -8.93 -6.19
CA GLY A 41 -11.70 -7.48 -6.02
C GLY A 41 -10.56 -6.83 -6.79
N ILE A 42 -9.37 -7.46 -6.83
CA ILE A 42 -8.24 -6.99 -7.66
C ILE A 42 -8.61 -7.02 -9.13
N LEU A 43 -9.15 -8.13 -9.64
CA LEU A 43 -9.56 -8.24 -11.04
C LEU A 43 -10.61 -7.19 -11.41
N ALA A 44 -11.53 -6.87 -10.50
CA ALA A 44 -12.53 -5.82 -10.71
C ALA A 44 -11.92 -4.40 -10.81
N LEU A 45 -10.68 -4.18 -10.36
CA LEU A 45 -9.97 -2.90 -10.55
C LEU A 45 -9.66 -2.63 -12.03
N GLU A 46 -9.68 -3.67 -12.88
CA GLU A 46 -9.53 -3.51 -14.33
C GLU A 46 -10.58 -2.56 -14.91
N ASP A 47 -11.78 -2.49 -14.34
CA ASP A 47 -12.85 -1.59 -14.80
C ASP A 47 -13.05 -0.34 -13.91
N SER A 48 -12.16 -0.13 -12.93
CA SER A 48 -12.28 0.97 -11.98
C SER A 48 -11.68 2.27 -12.51
N GLU A 49 -12.53 3.27 -12.79
CA GLU A 49 -12.08 4.62 -13.20
C GLU A 49 -11.21 5.30 -12.13
N VAL A 50 -11.48 5.03 -10.85
CA VAL A 50 -10.73 5.60 -9.72
C VAL A 50 -9.33 4.99 -9.69
N TYR A 51 -9.24 3.68 -9.84
CA TYR A 51 -7.97 2.98 -9.87
C TYR A 51 -7.16 3.36 -11.11
N GLU A 52 -7.81 3.49 -12.27
CA GLU A 52 -7.16 3.99 -13.49
C GLU A 52 -6.53 5.37 -13.29
N LYS A 53 -7.26 6.30 -12.67
CA LYS A 53 -6.71 7.63 -12.31
C LYS A 53 -5.55 7.52 -11.33
N LEU A 54 -5.62 6.63 -10.32
CA LEU A 54 -4.53 6.39 -9.38
C LEU A 54 -3.26 5.88 -10.07
N VAL A 55 -3.37 4.90 -10.97
CA VAL A 55 -2.24 4.33 -11.72
C VAL A 55 -1.53 5.39 -12.57
N HIS A 56 -2.31 6.33 -13.12
CA HIS A 56 -1.83 7.45 -13.92
C HIS A 56 -1.45 8.69 -13.11
N MET A 57 -1.60 8.65 -11.78
CA MET A 57 -1.20 9.73 -10.89
C MET A 57 0.33 9.75 -10.78
N GLY A 58 0.97 10.30 -11.80
CA GLY A 58 2.40 10.59 -11.80
C GLY A 58 2.61 11.87 -11.02
N ASN A 59 2.96 11.76 -9.73
CA ASN A 59 3.27 12.85 -8.80
C ASN A 59 3.22 14.25 -9.44
N PRO A 60 2.05 14.92 -9.45
CA PRO A 60 1.95 16.33 -9.68
C PRO A 60 1.70 16.99 -8.32
N ILE A 61 2.54 16.71 -7.31
CA ILE A 61 2.87 17.80 -6.40
C ILE A 61 3.67 18.73 -7.31
N ASP A 62 2.95 19.64 -7.97
CA ASP A 62 3.55 20.64 -8.80
C ASP A 62 4.66 21.27 -7.97
N SER A 63 5.90 21.14 -8.45
CA SER A 63 7.06 21.74 -7.79
C SER A 63 6.97 23.28 -7.68
N SER A 64 5.90 23.87 -8.24
CA SER A 64 5.47 25.25 -8.09
C SER A 64 4.52 25.50 -6.90
N VAL A 65 3.97 24.47 -6.25
CA VAL A 65 3.32 24.61 -4.94
C VAL A 65 4.42 25.01 -3.97
N ASP A 66 4.34 26.27 -3.57
CA ASP A 66 5.32 27.02 -2.80
C ASP A 66 6.10 26.14 -1.80
N LYS A 67 7.43 26.08 -1.97
CA LYS A 67 8.39 25.46 -1.03
C LYS A 67 8.46 26.23 0.32
N GLY A 68 7.41 26.98 0.65
CA GLY A 68 7.28 27.82 1.84
C GLY A 68 6.77 27.07 3.07
N TYR A 69 6.14 25.90 2.92
CA TYR A 69 5.79 25.05 4.06
C TYR A 69 6.93 24.09 4.38
N ALA A 70 7.96 24.61 5.04
CA ALA A 70 8.72 23.76 5.95
C ALA A 70 7.80 23.50 7.16
N ALA A 71 6.98 22.44 7.09
CA ALA A 71 6.13 22.02 8.20
C ALA A 71 6.95 22.05 9.49
N LYS A 72 6.52 22.88 10.45
CA LYS A 72 7.18 22.92 11.76
C LYS A 72 6.83 21.62 12.48
N SER A 73 7.65 21.22 13.44
CA SER A 73 7.40 20.00 14.24
C SER A 73 6.01 19.97 14.89
N ASP A 74 5.41 21.14 15.07
CA ASP A 74 4.15 21.36 15.76
C ASP A 74 2.93 21.26 14.83
N ASP A 75 3.14 21.09 13.51
CA ASP A 75 2.10 20.96 12.48
C ASP A 75 1.78 19.50 12.11
N TYR A 76 2.36 18.53 12.83
CA TYR A 76 2.16 17.10 12.58
C TYR A 76 1.14 16.50 13.55
N SER A 77 0.27 15.65 13.02
CA SER A 77 -0.59 14.80 13.84
C SER A 77 0.22 13.95 14.82
N ASP A 78 -0.38 13.63 15.97
CA ASP A 78 0.23 12.70 16.95
C ASP A 78 0.66 11.38 16.28
N LEU A 79 -0.07 10.97 15.26
CA LEU A 79 0.25 9.82 14.45
C LEU A 79 1.62 9.96 13.76
N ALA A 80 1.82 11.04 13.02
CA ALA A 80 3.07 11.34 12.34
C ALA A 80 4.24 11.55 13.33
N ILE A 81 3.98 12.20 14.47
CA ILE A 81 4.97 12.38 15.54
C ILE A 81 5.44 11.03 16.08
N PHE A 82 4.52 10.12 16.41
CA PHE A 82 4.89 8.81 16.91
C PHE A 82 5.61 7.96 15.86
N ALA A 83 5.16 7.98 14.61
CA ALA A 83 5.83 7.30 13.51
C ALA A 83 7.28 7.79 13.36
N GLY A 84 7.48 9.10 13.26
CA GLY A 84 8.80 9.72 13.06
C GLY A 84 9.77 9.49 14.22
N LYS A 85 9.25 9.24 15.44
CA LYS A 85 10.03 8.95 16.64
C LYS A 85 10.41 7.49 16.79
N TYR A 86 9.54 6.56 16.39
CA TYR A 86 9.68 5.14 16.73
C TYR A 86 9.95 4.21 15.54
N LEU A 87 9.65 4.62 14.30
CA LEU A 87 10.04 3.88 13.11
C LEU A 87 11.47 4.22 12.67
N SER A 88 12.14 3.25 12.08
CA SER A 88 13.49 3.44 11.56
C SER A 88 13.50 4.42 10.39
N LYS A 89 14.54 5.26 10.35
CA LYS A 89 14.87 6.12 9.20
C LYS A 89 15.94 5.53 8.28
N PHE A 90 16.48 4.35 8.62
CA PHE A 90 17.60 3.73 7.90
C PHE A 90 17.18 3.20 6.52
N PRO A 91 17.99 3.40 5.46
CA PRO A 91 17.72 2.86 4.13
C PRO A 91 17.88 1.33 4.04
N LEU A 92 17.07 0.74 3.14
CA LEU A 92 16.70 -0.67 2.92
C LEU A 92 17.79 -1.73 2.65
N SER A 93 19.08 -1.49 2.86
CA SER A 93 20.14 -2.34 2.27
C SER A 93 21.06 -3.11 3.24
N ILE A 94 20.62 -3.41 4.47
CA ILE A 94 21.41 -4.20 5.44
C ILE A 94 20.58 -5.40 5.94
N PRO A 95 21.15 -6.60 6.18
CA PRO A 95 20.45 -7.82 6.64
C PRO A 95 19.70 -7.75 7.99
N LEU A 96 19.53 -6.56 8.57
CA LEU A 96 18.75 -6.26 9.77
C LEU A 96 17.81 -5.06 9.56
N ALA A 97 17.62 -4.61 8.31
CA ALA A 97 16.66 -3.57 8.00
C ALA A 97 15.26 -4.00 8.46
N PRO A 98 14.52 -3.11 9.13
CA PRO A 98 13.15 -3.42 9.52
C PRO A 98 12.30 -3.64 8.28
N LEU A 99 11.31 -4.54 8.39
CA LEU A 99 10.39 -4.82 7.30
C LEU A 99 9.52 -3.60 6.98
N ILE A 100 9.15 -2.82 8.01
CA ILE A 100 8.39 -1.58 7.91
C ILE A 100 9.22 -0.48 8.56
N ASP A 101 9.42 0.59 7.79
CA ASP A 101 10.17 1.77 8.20
C ASP A 101 9.32 3.04 8.02
N ILE A 102 9.94 4.20 8.26
CA ILE A 102 9.23 5.47 8.15
C ILE A 102 8.76 5.78 6.72
N LYS A 103 9.40 5.24 5.67
CA LYS A 103 8.99 5.49 4.29
C LYS A 103 7.68 4.77 3.97
N HIS A 104 7.54 3.53 4.44
CA HIS A 104 6.28 2.79 4.33
C HIS A 104 5.14 3.55 5.02
N PHE A 105 5.40 4.15 6.19
CA PHE A 105 4.40 4.95 6.88
C PHE A 105 3.94 6.15 6.04
N TRP A 106 4.84 6.94 5.46
CA TRP A 106 4.46 8.16 4.72
C TRP A 106 3.61 7.90 3.47
N VAL A 107 3.70 6.69 2.89
CA VAL A 107 2.89 6.30 1.72
C VAL A 107 1.38 6.41 1.98
N ILE A 108 0.92 6.28 3.23
CA ILE A 108 -0.52 6.45 3.53
C ILE A 108 -1.06 7.81 3.12
N TYR A 109 -0.31 8.88 3.39
CA TYR A 109 -0.74 10.24 3.07
C TYR A 109 -0.74 10.48 1.56
N THR A 110 0.17 9.85 0.82
CA THR A 110 0.13 9.84 -0.65
C THR A 110 -1.18 9.23 -1.15
N PHE A 111 -1.55 8.04 -0.66
CA PHE A 111 -2.79 7.37 -1.09
C PHE A 111 -4.05 8.17 -0.72
N ILE A 112 -4.12 8.72 0.50
CA ILE A 112 -5.26 9.54 0.93
C ILE A 112 -5.35 10.81 0.07
N GLY A 113 -4.24 11.51 -0.15
CA GLY A 113 -4.20 12.73 -0.96
C GLY A 113 -4.61 12.49 -2.41
N ASP A 114 -4.07 11.44 -3.02
CA ASP A 114 -4.38 11.05 -4.40
C ASP A 114 -5.86 10.69 -4.56
N LEU A 115 -6.40 9.86 -3.66
CA LEU A 115 -7.81 9.50 -3.66
C LEU A 115 -8.70 10.72 -3.44
N TYR A 116 -8.40 11.58 -2.46
CA TYR A 116 -9.18 12.79 -2.20
C TYR A 116 -9.20 13.71 -3.43
N SER A 117 -8.06 13.91 -4.09
CA SER A 117 -7.93 14.68 -5.33
C SER A 117 -8.78 14.10 -6.46
N ILE A 118 -8.72 12.79 -6.66
CA ILE A 118 -9.52 12.09 -7.68
C ILE A 118 -11.02 12.25 -7.42
N ARG A 119 -11.44 12.16 -6.15
CA ARG A 119 -12.86 12.23 -5.74
C ARG A 119 -13.44 13.64 -5.84
N THR A 120 -12.64 14.64 -5.49
CA THR A 120 -13.06 16.04 -5.58
C THR A 120 -12.92 16.61 -6.98
N ASN A 121 -12.13 15.98 -7.86
CA ASN A 121 -11.78 16.50 -9.19
C ASN A 121 -11.14 17.90 -9.11
N HIS A 122 -10.40 18.15 -8.03
CA HIS A 122 -9.65 19.39 -7.77
C HIS A 122 -8.16 19.08 -7.63
N ASN A 123 -7.31 20.01 -8.07
CA ASN A 123 -5.88 19.93 -7.76
C ASN A 123 -5.71 20.09 -6.24
N ILE A 124 -4.80 19.33 -5.65
CA ILE A 124 -4.52 19.41 -4.21
C ILE A 124 -3.93 20.80 -3.90
N TYR A 125 -4.65 21.60 -3.11
CA TYR A 125 -4.13 22.84 -2.56
C TYR A 125 -3.49 22.60 -1.19
N GLN A 126 -2.75 23.58 -0.68
CA GLN A 126 -2.10 23.50 0.64
C GLN A 126 -3.08 23.17 1.78
N GLU A 127 -4.31 23.67 1.71
CA GLU A 127 -5.36 23.38 2.70
C GLU A 127 -5.81 21.90 2.65
N ASP A 128 -5.80 21.28 1.47
CA ASP A 128 -6.12 19.87 1.31
C ASP A 128 -5.00 18.97 1.85
N LEU A 129 -3.73 19.36 1.66
CA LEU A 129 -2.60 18.67 2.28
C LEU A 129 -2.70 18.72 3.81
N TYR A 130 -3.07 19.87 4.37
CA TYR A 130 -3.27 19.98 5.82
C TYR A 130 -4.37 19.03 6.32
N LYS A 131 -5.51 18.94 5.63
CA LYS A 131 -6.59 17.98 5.98
C LYS A 131 -6.12 16.53 5.90
N VAL A 132 -5.32 16.19 4.89
CA VAL A 132 -4.78 14.84 4.71
C VAL A 132 -3.80 14.49 5.84
N GLU A 133 -2.90 15.40 6.20
CA GLU A 133 -1.82 15.15 7.18
C GLU A 133 -2.27 15.26 8.64
N ASN A 134 -3.24 16.14 8.93
CA ASN A 134 -3.73 16.43 10.27
C ASN A 134 -5.13 15.90 10.55
N GLY A 135 -5.84 15.40 9.53
CA GLY A 135 -7.12 14.74 9.71
C GLY A 135 -7.00 13.35 10.33
N GLU A 136 -8.15 12.78 10.67
CA GLU A 136 -8.23 11.47 11.33
C GLU A 136 -8.09 10.29 10.37
N MET A 137 -8.25 10.51 9.06
CA MET A 137 -8.36 9.43 8.07
C MET A 137 -7.15 8.48 8.08
N ALA A 138 -5.93 9.00 8.18
CA ALA A 138 -4.73 8.17 8.25
C ALA A 138 -4.73 7.28 9.51
N THR A 139 -5.12 7.86 10.65
CA THR A 139 -5.25 7.15 11.93
C THR A 139 -6.31 6.06 11.85
N ARG A 140 -7.47 6.38 11.26
CA ARG A 140 -8.57 5.44 11.08
C ARG A 140 -8.17 4.27 10.19
N ILE A 141 -7.54 4.53 9.04
CA ILE A 141 -7.10 3.47 8.12
C ILE A 141 -6.13 2.48 8.80
N ILE A 142 -5.12 2.95 9.53
CA ILE A 142 -4.12 2.04 10.12
C ILE A 142 -4.55 1.39 11.43
N LEU A 143 -5.45 2.02 12.21
CA LEU A 143 -5.88 1.50 13.51
C LEU A 143 -7.23 0.77 13.45
N LEU A 144 -8.07 1.06 12.47
CA LEU A 144 -9.37 0.40 12.26
C LEU A 144 -9.39 -0.51 11.03
N LEU A 145 -8.43 -0.37 10.09
CA LEU A 145 -8.31 -1.23 8.90
C LEU A 145 -9.63 -1.29 8.14
N GLU A 146 -10.23 -2.47 7.96
CA GLU A 146 -11.49 -2.62 7.23
C GLU A 146 -12.64 -1.79 7.82
N ASP A 147 -12.57 -1.37 9.08
CA ASP A 147 -13.59 -0.55 9.76
C ASP A 147 -13.31 0.96 9.71
N PHE A 148 -12.38 1.43 8.87
CA PHE A 148 -11.97 2.84 8.83
C PHE A 148 -13.11 3.84 8.52
N ASP A 149 -14.15 3.41 7.82
CA ASP A 149 -15.33 4.20 7.43
C ASP A 149 -16.55 3.99 8.35
N SER A 150 -16.39 3.25 9.44
CA SER A 150 -17.45 2.97 10.41
C SER A 150 -17.73 4.14 11.37
N ASP A 151 -18.79 4.06 12.16
CA ASP A 151 -19.10 5.04 13.21
C ASP A 151 -18.23 4.88 14.48
N ILE A 152 -17.22 4.00 14.47
CA ILE A 152 -16.32 3.80 15.61
C ILE A 152 -15.49 5.08 15.84
N GLU A 153 -15.37 5.50 17.10
CA GLU A 153 -14.52 6.62 17.49
C GLU A 153 -13.07 6.39 17.07
N THR A 154 -12.44 7.42 16.50
CA THR A 154 -11.06 7.33 16.02
C THR A 154 -10.11 6.98 17.19
N PRO A 155 -9.39 5.84 17.13
CA PRO A 155 -8.49 5.46 18.21
C PRO A 155 -7.30 6.41 18.29
N ASN A 156 -6.84 6.68 19.51
CA ASN A 156 -5.61 7.45 19.70
C ASN A 156 -4.38 6.60 19.34
N PRO A 157 -3.45 7.12 18.52
CA PRO A 157 -2.21 6.41 18.24
C PRO A 157 -1.34 6.32 19.50
N SER A 158 -0.50 5.28 19.57
CA SER A 158 0.36 5.08 20.74
C SER A 158 1.82 4.82 20.35
N ALA A 159 2.73 5.26 21.22
CA ALA A 159 4.14 4.94 21.10
C ALA A 159 4.40 3.42 21.00
N GLU A 160 3.62 2.60 21.71
CA GLU A 160 3.79 1.15 21.71
C GLU A 160 3.40 0.52 20.37
N PHE A 161 2.34 1.03 19.73
CA PHE A 161 1.95 0.61 18.38
C PHE A 161 3.13 0.74 17.40
N PHE A 162 3.75 1.91 17.32
CA PHE A 162 4.84 2.15 16.37
C PHE A 162 6.13 1.40 16.71
N LYS A 163 6.45 1.23 18.00
CA LYS A 163 7.59 0.38 18.42
C LYS A 163 7.40 -1.08 18.00
N ARG A 164 6.17 -1.59 18.06
CA ARG A 164 5.84 -2.94 17.60
C ARG A 164 5.83 -3.02 16.08
N LEU A 165 5.25 -2.05 15.41
CA LEU A 165 5.22 -1.95 13.95
C LEU A 165 6.63 -1.98 13.35
N GLY A 166 7.58 -1.22 13.90
CA GLY A 166 8.98 -1.24 13.44
C GLY A 166 9.74 -2.55 13.69
N LYS A 167 9.14 -3.52 14.39
CA LYS A 167 9.74 -4.82 14.71
C LYS A 167 9.04 -6.00 14.02
N VAL A 168 7.94 -5.76 13.30
CA VAL A 168 7.19 -6.85 12.67
C VAL A 168 8.01 -7.60 11.64
N LYS A 169 7.73 -8.90 11.51
CA LYS A 169 8.39 -9.79 10.54
C LYS A 169 7.35 -10.66 9.86
N TRP A 170 7.75 -11.32 8.78
CA TRP A 170 6.93 -12.41 8.22
C TRP A 170 6.87 -13.58 9.19
N GLN A 171 5.67 -14.18 9.36
CA GLN A 171 5.52 -15.39 10.17
C GLN A 171 6.36 -16.54 9.62
N ASN A 172 6.36 -16.72 8.30
CA ASN A 172 7.13 -17.71 7.59
C ASN A 172 7.29 -17.31 6.10
N LYS A 173 8.06 -18.10 5.35
CA LYS A 173 8.30 -17.86 3.92
C LYS A 173 7.04 -18.03 3.05
N GLN A 174 6.10 -18.87 3.47
CA GLN A 174 4.85 -19.12 2.73
C GLN A 174 3.93 -17.89 2.75
N VAL A 175 3.82 -17.20 3.88
CA VAL A 175 3.07 -15.93 3.98
C VAL A 175 3.71 -14.84 3.12
N LYS A 176 5.05 -14.71 3.15
CA LYS A 176 5.75 -13.78 2.26
C LYS A 176 5.51 -14.13 0.78
N ARG A 177 5.48 -15.42 0.46
CA ARG A 177 5.21 -15.90 -0.91
C ARG A 177 3.80 -15.53 -1.34
N LEU A 178 2.79 -15.77 -0.50
CA LEU A 178 1.40 -15.34 -0.74
C LEU A 178 1.33 -13.84 -1.05
N TYR A 179 1.92 -13.00 -0.19
CA TYR A 179 1.98 -11.56 -0.39
C TYR A 179 2.58 -11.20 -1.77
N ASN A 180 3.73 -11.79 -2.11
CA ASN A 180 4.38 -11.56 -3.40
C ASN A 180 3.52 -12.02 -4.60
N HIS A 181 2.75 -13.11 -4.46
CA HIS A 181 1.90 -13.62 -5.52
C HIS A 181 0.68 -12.73 -5.74
N ILE A 182 0.10 -12.17 -4.68
CA ILE A 182 -0.96 -11.16 -4.80
C ILE A 182 -0.41 -9.90 -5.50
N HIS A 183 0.79 -9.45 -5.12
CA HIS A 183 1.45 -8.33 -5.80
C HIS A 183 1.72 -8.63 -7.28
N GLU A 184 2.07 -9.86 -7.64
CA GLU A 184 2.24 -10.27 -9.04
C GLU A 184 0.94 -10.15 -9.84
N ILE A 185 -0.23 -10.43 -9.24
CA ILE A 185 -1.53 -10.20 -9.88
C ILE A 185 -1.72 -8.70 -10.16
N ASN A 186 -1.48 -7.82 -9.19
CA ASN A 186 -1.57 -6.36 -9.40
C ASN A 186 -0.62 -5.90 -10.50
N PHE A 187 0.63 -6.38 -10.48
CA PHE A 187 1.62 -6.07 -11.50
C PHE A 187 1.16 -6.50 -12.89
N MET A 188 0.62 -7.71 -13.02
CA MET A 188 0.10 -8.23 -14.29
C MET A 188 -1.15 -7.48 -14.74
N LEU A 189 -2.04 -7.09 -13.82
CA LEU A 189 -3.19 -6.24 -14.11
C LEU A 189 -2.73 -4.92 -14.73
N ILE A 190 -1.79 -4.24 -14.07
CA ILE A 190 -1.30 -2.95 -14.57
C ILE A 190 -0.58 -3.11 -15.91
N HIS A 191 0.30 -4.11 -16.00
CA HIS A 191 1.06 -4.39 -17.20
C HIS A 191 0.13 -4.78 -18.36
N ASN A 192 -0.86 -5.63 -18.17
CA ASN A 192 -1.71 -6.08 -19.28
C ASN A 192 -2.69 -4.99 -19.73
N LYS A 193 -3.22 -4.17 -18.81
CA LYS A 193 -4.16 -3.09 -19.17
C LYS A 193 -3.46 -1.84 -19.72
N TRP A 194 -2.33 -1.42 -19.14
CA TRP A 194 -1.72 -0.12 -19.44
C TRP A 194 -0.30 -0.18 -20.02
N LYS A 195 0.25 -1.36 -20.35
CA LYS A 195 1.55 -1.42 -21.04
C LYS A 195 1.52 -0.67 -22.37
N GLY A 196 2.51 0.20 -22.57
CA GLY A 196 2.66 0.98 -23.79
C GLY A 196 1.71 2.18 -23.89
N THR A 197 0.91 2.45 -22.86
CA THR A 197 0.14 3.71 -22.74
C THR A 197 1.03 4.84 -22.23
N GLU A 198 0.68 6.09 -22.55
CA GLU A 198 1.37 7.24 -22.00
C GLU A 198 1.10 7.35 -20.48
N ARG A 199 2.18 7.33 -19.69
CA ARG A 199 2.25 7.71 -18.26
C ARG A 199 1.55 6.77 -17.25
N VAL A 200 1.88 5.48 -17.22
CA VAL A 200 1.84 4.76 -15.93
C VAL A 200 2.89 5.37 -15.02
N SER A 201 2.52 5.77 -13.80
CA SER A 201 3.47 6.31 -12.83
C SER A 201 4.52 5.26 -12.50
N THR A 202 5.79 5.55 -12.77
CA THR A 202 6.91 4.60 -12.58
C THR A 202 7.10 4.17 -11.13
N THR A 203 6.52 4.92 -10.19
CA THR A 203 6.58 4.63 -8.75
C THR A 203 5.31 4.01 -8.20
N PHE A 204 4.17 4.03 -8.92
CA PHE A 204 2.88 3.61 -8.37
C PHE A 204 2.90 2.18 -7.83
N LEU A 205 3.43 1.22 -8.59
CA LEU A 205 3.54 -0.18 -8.15
C LEU A 205 4.33 -0.33 -6.84
N VAL A 206 5.41 0.43 -6.68
CA VAL A 206 6.25 0.40 -5.46
C VAL A 206 5.51 1.04 -4.30
N THR A 207 4.78 2.12 -4.56
CA THR A 207 3.95 2.82 -3.56
C THR A 207 2.80 1.91 -3.11
N GLU A 208 2.08 1.29 -4.04
CA GLU A 208 1.00 0.33 -3.78
C GLU A 208 1.49 -0.86 -2.95
N GLU A 209 2.58 -1.48 -3.35
CA GLU A 209 3.21 -2.55 -2.58
C GLU A 209 3.56 -2.08 -1.16
N SER A 210 4.22 -0.93 -1.04
CA SER A 210 4.60 -0.38 0.27
C SER A 210 3.39 -0.11 1.18
N PHE A 211 2.27 0.31 0.60
CA PHE A 211 1.03 0.58 1.34
C PHE A 211 0.38 -0.71 1.85
N ILE A 212 0.25 -1.73 1.00
CA ILE A 212 -0.32 -3.02 1.41
C ILE A 212 0.57 -3.69 2.46
N LEU A 213 1.90 -3.56 2.36
CA LEU A 213 2.83 -4.02 3.39
C LEU A 213 2.64 -3.27 4.72
N LEU A 214 2.47 -1.95 4.68
CA LEU A 214 2.17 -1.15 5.88
C LEU A 214 0.90 -1.67 6.56
N LEU A 215 -0.20 -1.80 5.81
CA LEU A 215 -1.49 -2.28 6.33
C LEU A 215 -1.37 -3.70 6.90
N SER A 216 -0.59 -4.58 6.28
CA SER A 216 -0.33 -5.93 6.78
C SER A 216 0.38 -5.90 8.15
N GLY A 217 1.35 -5.00 8.32
CA GLY A 217 2.00 -4.77 9.61
C GLY A 217 1.07 -4.19 10.66
N CYS A 218 0.24 -3.22 10.28
CA CYS A 218 -0.78 -2.64 11.15
C CYS A 218 -1.76 -3.70 11.67
N SER A 219 -2.29 -4.55 10.77
CA SER A 219 -3.14 -5.71 11.12
C SER A 219 -2.48 -6.62 12.15
N ALA A 220 -1.22 -7.01 11.91
CA ALA A 220 -0.50 -7.87 12.84
C ALA A 220 -0.39 -7.22 14.24
N VAL A 221 -0.04 -5.93 14.31
CA VAL A 221 0.13 -5.21 15.58
C VAL A 221 -1.20 -5.06 16.31
N MET A 222 -2.27 -4.68 15.61
CA MET A 222 -3.62 -4.52 16.15
C MET A 222 -4.17 -5.84 16.70
N CYS A 223 -3.87 -6.97 16.06
CA CYS A 223 -4.20 -8.30 16.58
C CYS A 223 -3.23 -8.81 17.67
N GLY A 224 -2.37 -7.97 18.25
CA GLY A 224 -1.47 -8.36 19.33
C GLY A 224 -0.27 -9.23 18.90
N ARG A 225 0.03 -9.30 17.59
CA ARG A 225 1.12 -10.11 17.03
C ARG A 225 2.34 -9.26 16.64
N ASP A 226 3.49 -9.91 16.52
CA ASP A 226 4.75 -9.35 16.00
C ASP A 226 5.13 -9.95 14.64
N LYS A 227 4.28 -10.84 14.11
CA LYS A 227 4.47 -11.56 12.86
C LYS A 227 3.24 -11.46 11.99
N ILE A 228 3.45 -11.04 10.75
CA ILE A 228 2.44 -10.98 9.68
C ILE A 228 2.14 -12.40 9.22
N ASN A 229 0.88 -12.83 9.31
CA ASN A 229 0.37 -14.10 8.78
C ASN A 229 -0.53 -13.88 7.55
N SER A 230 -1.11 -14.95 7.00
CA SER A 230 -1.99 -14.85 5.82
C SER A 230 -3.22 -13.98 6.09
N PHE A 231 -3.82 -14.06 7.29
CA PHE A 231 -4.96 -13.22 7.67
C PHE A 231 -4.64 -11.71 7.56
N ASP A 232 -3.44 -11.29 7.97
CA ASP A 232 -3.03 -9.89 7.85
C ASP A 232 -2.88 -9.43 6.41
N VAL A 233 -2.32 -10.31 5.56
CA VAL A 233 -2.18 -10.03 4.12
C VAL A 233 -3.56 -9.86 3.47
N ILE A 234 -4.51 -10.72 3.83
CA ILE A 234 -5.89 -10.63 3.32
C ILE A 234 -6.58 -9.36 3.84
N THR A 235 -6.51 -9.09 5.14
CA THR A 235 -7.09 -7.88 5.77
C THR A 235 -6.54 -6.60 5.13
N ALA A 236 -5.24 -6.55 4.87
CA ALA A 236 -4.58 -5.42 4.21
C ALA A 236 -5.12 -5.19 2.80
N ASN A 237 -5.24 -6.26 1.99
CA ASN A 237 -5.78 -6.15 0.64
C ASN A 237 -7.27 -5.77 0.63
N LYS A 238 -8.07 -6.32 1.55
CA LYS A 238 -9.47 -5.92 1.70
C LYS A 238 -9.61 -4.45 2.09
N THR A 239 -8.81 -3.99 3.06
CA THR A 239 -8.77 -2.58 3.46
C THR A 239 -8.39 -1.68 2.28
N TYR A 240 -7.36 -2.07 1.51
CA TYR A 240 -6.92 -1.36 0.32
C TYR A 240 -8.01 -1.27 -0.77
N LEU A 241 -8.63 -2.39 -1.12
CA LEU A 241 -9.72 -2.46 -2.10
C LEU A 241 -10.93 -1.64 -1.65
N LYS A 242 -11.29 -1.72 -0.36
CA LYS A 242 -12.35 -0.92 0.23
C LYS A 242 -12.03 0.58 0.15
N LEU A 243 -10.79 0.96 0.47
CA LEU A 243 -10.33 2.35 0.41
C LEU A 243 -10.47 2.92 -1.01
N ILE A 244 -10.03 2.19 -2.04
CA ILE A 244 -10.22 2.61 -3.44
C ILE A 244 -11.69 2.85 -3.75
N ASN A 245 -12.57 1.96 -3.30
CA ASN A 245 -14.00 2.03 -3.58
C ASN A 245 -14.77 3.04 -2.71
N THR A 246 -14.15 3.56 -1.66
CA THR A 246 -14.79 4.51 -0.74
C THR A 246 -14.59 5.96 -1.22
N ASP A 247 -15.65 6.76 -1.15
CA ASP A 247 -15.56 8.20 -1.36
C ASP A 247 -15.10 8.90 -0.07
N ILE A 248 -13.80 8.84 0.20
CA ILE A 248 -13.20 9.39 1.42
C ILE A 248 -13.37 10.91 1.55
N SER A 249 -13.68 11.62 0.47
CA SER A 249 -13.93 13.07 0.50
C SER A 249 -15.14 13.45 1.37
N ARG A 250 -16.06 12.50 1.61
CA ARG A 250 -17.22 12.69 2.49
C ARG A 250 -16.92 12.41 3.96
N LEU A 251 -15.75 11.87 4.24
CA LEU A 251 -15.30 11.45 5.57
C LEU A 251 -14.18 12.37 6.11
N MET A 252 -13.82 13.41 5.36
CA MET A 252 -12.68 14.31 5.61
C MET A 252 -13.11 15.78 5.58
#